data_AF-A0A559JBB1-F1
#
_entry.id   AF-A0A559JBB1-F1
#
_cell.length_a   1.000
_cell.length_b   1.000
_cell.length_c   1.000
_cell.angle_alpha   90.00
_cell.angle_beta   90.00
_cell.angle_gamma   90.00
#
_symmetry.space_group_name_H-M   'P 1'
#
loop_
_entity.id
_entity.type
_entity.pdbx_description
1 polymer ?
#
loop_
_entity_poly.entity_id
_entity_poly.type
_entity_poly.pdbx_seq_one_letter_code
_entity_poly.pdbx_strand_id
1 'polypeptide(L)'
;MAWRNLLNRRIQTLITIGVVAVGLAVTLAILILSSGIKQGIVRASEPFGMIVGSKGSANQLVFNTIFLMDSPLGNLEQAYYDRLSEDPRVAQAVPFALGDNYKGFRIVGTDPSFFELRGRPADPPYFRLSEGKLFGQAFEAVLGADVAQETGLKIGDRFASAHGVVAAAEPEEHLDHSYTVVGILRSVSAPSDKGIFVSMDSYWVSHEHHDEAEAGGIGHEEEDEGIRGVTAAMVKPNSYIDLMKLYQEINQGKDAQAVFPGQTIAKIFDMMGSGEAVLRDIGYVVLGMAGFTVALSLYGSSIERRRTVAILRAIGAGRRAVMAIVLLESVLIMILGCAIGVAGGYALAGVLAGYMSQQVSIAVPVGFDREWLIFIGMVGLVGTAAGLFPALGAYRTESARYLNAS
;
A
#
# COMPACT_ATOMS: atom_id res chain seq x y z
N MET A 1 -33.03 25.81 21.43
CA MET A 1 -32.37 27.11 21.20
C MET A 1 -31.15 26.96 20.29
N ALA A 2 -30.12 26.18 20.66
CA ALA A 2 -28.91 25.98 19.85
C ALA A 2 -29.18 25.50 18.40
N TRP A 3 -30.06 24.53 18.20
CA TRP A 3 -30.43 24.07 16.85
C TRP A 3 -31.07 25.17 15.97
N ARG A 4 -32.04 25.90 16.55
CA ARG A 4 -32.70 27.04 15.90
C ARG A 4 -31.72 28.18 15.58
N ASN A 5 -30.69 28.34 16.42
CA ASN A 5 -29.62 29.30 16.22
C ASN A 5 -28.75 28.97 15.01
N LEU A 6 -28.36 27.70 14.85
CA LEU A 6 -27.62 27.21 13.68
C LEU A 6 -28.42 27.46 12.39
N LEU A 7 -29.73 27.21 12.43
CA LEU A 7 -30.62 27.42 11.28
C LEU A 7 -30.85 28.88 10.89
N ASN A 8 -30.63 29.84 11.80
CA ASN A 8 -30.73 31.26 11.50
C ASN A 8 -29.44 31.82 10.87
N ARG A 9 -28.31 31.09 10.97
CA ARG A 9 -27.00 31.49 10.41
C ARG A 9 -26.42 30.43 9.49
N ARG A 10 -27.28 29.92 8.60
CA ARG A 10 -26.97 28.74 7.76
C ARG A 10 -25.63 28.86 7.05
N ILE A 11 -25.33 30.01 6.45
CA ILE A 11 -24.08 30.19 5.68
C ILE A 11 -22.84 30.04 6.59
N GLN A 12 -22.79 30.78 7.70
CA GLN A 12 -21.63 30.75 8.61
C GLN A 12 -21.46 29.38 9.28
N THR A 13 -22.57 28.76 9.69
CA THR A 13 -22.56 27.40 10.24
C THR A 13 -22.09 26.39 9.20
N LEU A 14 -22.59 26.45 7.96
CA LEU A 14 -22.18 25.55 6.88
C LEU A 14 -20.71 25.72 6.51
N ILE A 15 -20.20 26.94 6.44
CA ILE A 15 -18.77 27.19 6.21
C ILE A 15 -17.93 26.55 7.33
N THR A 16 -18.32 26.75 8.59
CA THR A 16 -17.57 26.21 9.74
C THR A 16 -17.58 24.68 9.74
N ILE A 17 -18.74 24.06 9.53
CA ILE A 17 -18.87 22.60 9.39
C ILE A 17 -18.06 22.11 8.20
N GLY A 18 -18.10 22.82 7.07
CA GLY A 18 -17.38 22.49 5.85
C GLY A 18 -15.86 22.50 6.02
N VAL A 19 -15.30 23.51 6.69
CA VAL A 19 -13.86 23.59 6.98
C VAL A 19 -13.41 22.41 7.84
N VAL A 20 -14.13 22.12 8.93
CA VAL A 20 -13.83 20.97 9.80
C VAL A 20 -13.96 19.66 9.02
N ALA A 21 -15.03 19.49 8.24
CA ALA A 21 -15.30 18.28 7.49
C ALA A 21 -14.26 18.02 6.40
N VAL A 22 -13.92 19.02 5.58
CA VAL A 22 -12.93 18.88 4.50
C VAL A 22 -11.54 18.61 5.08
N GLY A 23 -11.14 19.35 6.12
CA GLY A 23 -9.86 19.14 6.77
C GLY A 23 -9.71 17.73 7.32
N LEU A 24 -10.72 17.27 8.07
CA LEU A 24 -10.72 15.91 8.62
C LEU A 24 -10.79 14.84 7.52
N ALA A 25 -11.60 15.04 6.48
CA ALA A 25 -11.76 14.11 5.37
C ALA A 25 -10.45 13.89 4.61
N VAL A 26 -9.77 14.97 4.23
CA VAL A 26 -8.51 14.89 3.48
C VAL A 26 -7.43 14.22 4.33
N THR A 27 -7.27 14.63 5.58
CA THR A 27 -6.29 14.02 6.48
C THR A 27 -6.57 12.54 6.70
N LEU A 28 -7.80 12.15 7.01
CA LEU A 28 -8.15 10.74 7.17
C LEU A 28 -7.94 9.95 5.88
N ALA A 29 -8.34 10.49 4.73
CA ALA A 29 -8.20 9.79 3.46
C ALA A 29 -6.74 9.47 3.13
N ILE A 30 -5.85 10.44 3.32
CA ILE A 30 -4.41 10.28 3.10
C ILE A 30 -3.84 9.20 4.01
N LEU A 31 -4.19 9.25 5.28
CA LEU A 31 -3.58 8.37 6.26
C LEU A 31 -4.13 6.93 6.14
N ILE A 32 -5.43 6.76 5.85
CA ILE A 32 -6.03 5.47 5.48
C ILE A 32 -5.33 4.91 4.24
N LEU A 33 -5.14 5.72 3.20
CA LEU A 33 -4.50 5.32 1.94
C LEU A 33 -3.05 4.88 2.17
N SER A 34 -2.28 5.63 2.96
CA SER A 34 -0.89 5.30 3.30
C SER A 34 -0.79 3.96 4.04
N SER A 35 -1.63 3.74 5.06
CA SER A 35 -1.65 2.46 5.79
C SER A 35 -2.11 1.31 4.90
N GLY A 36 -3.10 1.55 4.03
CA GLY A 36 -3.63 0.58 3.08
C GLY A 36 -2.57 0.13 2.09
N ILE A 37 -1.80 1.05 1.53
CA ILE A 37 -0.67 0.72 0.62
C ILE A 37 0.37 -0.14 1.34
N LYS A 38 0.78 0.25 2.56
CA LYS A 38 1.74 -0.53 3.37
C LYS A 38 1.22 -1.95 3.62
N GLN A 39 -0.04 -2.08 4.05
CA GLN A 39 -0.66 -3.38 4.32
C GLN A 39 -0.84 -4.23 3.05
N GLY A 40 -1.24 -3.62 1.94
CA GLY A 40 -1.41 -4.28 0.65
C GLY A 40 -0.12 -4.91 0.16
N ILE A 41 0.98 -4.15 0.23
CA ILE A 41 2.30 -4.63 -0.15
C ILE A 41 2.79 -5.76 0.78
N VAL A 42 2.63 -5.60 2.10
CA VAL A 42 3.01 -6.65 3.06
C VAL A 42 2.23 -7.94 2.79
N ARG A 43 0.91 -7.85 2.55
CA ARG A 43 0.08 -9.01 2.21
C ARG A 43 0.50 -9.70 0.92
N ALA A 44 0.85 -8.92 -0.12
CA ALA A 44 1.37 -9.47 -1.37
C ALA A 44 2.66 -10.27 -1.17
N SER A 45 3.43 -9.98 -0.12
CA SER A 45 4.69 -10.68 0.19
C SER A 45 4.55 -11.93 1.07
N GLU A 46 3.40 -12.11 1.74
CA GLU A 46 3.17 -13.21 2.69
C GLU A 46 3.44 -14.61 2.09
N PRO A 47 3.06 -14.93 0.83
CA PRO A 47 3.26 -16.26 0.27
C PRO A 47 4.72 -16.67 0.05
N PHE A 48 5.63 -15.69 -0.07
CA PHE A 48 6.99 -15.91 -0.57
C PHE A 48 7.99 -16.34 0.52
N GLY A 49 7.55 -16.46 1.78
CA GLY A 49 8.37 -17.00 2.86
C GLY A 49 9.73 -16.31 3.02
N MET A 50 10.79 -17.10 3.25
CA MET A 50 12.17 -16.62 3.22
C MET A 50 12.69 -16.70 1.79
N ILE A 51 13.22 -15.60 1.26
CA ILE A 51 13.82 -15.56 -0.08
C ILE A 51 15.32 -15.71 0.05
N VAL A 52 15.90 -16.65 -0.69
CA VAL A 52 17.35 -16.85 -0.79
C VAL A 52 17.80 -16.46 -2.19
N GLY A 53 18.86 -15.67 -2.30
CA GLY A 53 19.39 -15.20 -3.59
C GLY A 53 20.87 -14.83 -3.48
N SER A 54 21.49 -14.45 -4.59
CA SER A 54 22.91 -14.05 -4.62
C SER A 54 23.17 -12.83 -3.72
N LYS A 55 24.40 -12.72 -3.20
CA LYS A 55 24.80 -11.58 -2.34
C LYS A 55 24.62 -10.25 -3.07
N GLY A 56 24.22 -9.21 -2.32
CA GLY A 56 23.97 -7.89 -2.85
C GLY A 56 22.92 -7.12 -2.04
N SER A 57 22.08 -6.33 -2.70
CA SER A 57 21.03 -5.55 -2.04
C SER A 57 19.81 -6.40 -1.69
N ALA A 58 19.49 -6.51 -0.40
CA ALA A 58 18.26 -7.17 0.06
C ALA A 58 16.98 -6.55 -0.53
N ASN A 59 16.97 -5.23 -0.74
CA ASN A 59 15.84 -4.53 -1.35
C ASN A 59 15.66 -4.93 -2.82
N GLN A 60 16.77 -5.04 -3.56
CA GLN A 60 16.76 -5.44 -4.96
C GLN A 60 16.30 -6.90 -5.11
N LEU A 61 16.76 -7.81 -4.25
CA LEU A 61 16.29 -9.19 -4.23
C LEU A 61 14.77 -9.28 -4.01
N VAL A 62 14.21 -8.49 -3.10
CA VAL A 62 12.76 -8.44 -2.84
C VAL A 62 11.99 -7.81 -4.00
N PHE A 63 12.47 -6.70 -4.57
CA PHE A 63 11.81 -6.06 -5.71
C PHE A 63 11.81 -6.94 -6.96
N ASN A 64 12.90 -7.65 -7.23
CA ASN A 64 13.01 -8.60 -8.32
C ASN A 64 12.06 -9.78 -8.15
N THR A 65 12.03 -10.38 -6.96
CA THR A 65 11.27 -11.62 -6.74
C THR A 65 9.77 -11.38 -6.56
N ILE A 66 9.38 -10.33 -5.84
CA ILE A 66 7.97 -10.09 -5.50
C ILE A 66 7.29 -9.14 -6.48
N PHE A 67 8.00 -8.08 -6.88
CA PHE A 67 7.42 -7.03 -7.73
C PHE A 67 7.74 -7.22 -9.21
N LEU A 68 8.62 -8.17 -9.54
CA LEU A 68 9.09 -8.41 -10.90
C LEU A 68 9.71 -7.13 -11.50
N MET A 69 10.44 -6.39 -10.68
CA MET A 69 11.09 -5.13 -11.05
C MET A 69 12.60 -5.22 -10.89
N ASP A 70 13.31 -4.34 -11.60
CA ASP A 70 14.78 -4.26 -11.57
C ASP A 70 15.48 -5.49 -12.22
N SER A 71 16.79 -5.38 -12.43
CA SER A 71 17.63 -6.48 -12.88
C SER A 71 17.95 -7.43 -11.71
N PRO A 72 18.05 -8.75 -11.97
CA PRO A 72 18.54 -9.70 -10.97
C PRO A 72 19.93 -9.31 -10.44
N LEU A 73 20.22 -9.67 -9.18
CA LEU A 73 21.55 -9.45 -8.58
C LEU A 73 22.63 -10.35 -9.22
N GLY A 74 22.21 -11.46 -9.81
CA GLY A 74 23.02 -12.56 -10.31
C GLY A 74 22.27 -13.88 -10.11
N ASN A 75 22.84 -14.96 -10.61
CA ASN A 75 22.32 -16.31 -10.42
C ASN A 75 22.96 -16.95 -9.18
N LEU A 76 22.18 -17.77 -8.48
CA LEU A 76 22.69 -18.82 -7.60
C LEU A 76 23.01 -20.03 -8.47
N GLU A 77 24.22 -20.55 -8.33
CA GLU A 77 24.63 -21.80 -9.01
C GLU A 77 23.64 -22.94 -8.71
N GLN A 78 23.37 -23.78 -9.72
CA GLN A 78 22.48 -24.94 -9.55
C GLN A 78 22.90 -25.81 -8.36
N ALA A 79 24.20 -26.05 -8.19
CA ALA A 79 24.72 -26.86 -7.08
C ALA A 79 24.43 -26.26 -5.69
N TYR A 80 24.31 -24.94 -5.58
CA TYR A 80 23.87 -24.31 -4.34
C TYR A 80 22.38 -24.53 -4.11
N TYR A 81 21.56 -24.32 -5.15
CA TYR A 81 20.12 -24.54 -5.09
C TYR A 81 19.77 -26.00 -4.74
N ASP A 82 20.41 -26.97 -5.39
CA ASP A 82 20.16 -28.39 -5.15
C ASP A 82 20.43 -28.75 -3.68
N ARG A 83 21.60 -28.37 -3.15
CA ARG A 83 21.93 -28.57 -1.72
C ARG A 83 20.93 -27.92 -0.78
N LEU A 84 20.43 -26.74 -1.11
CA LEU A 84 19.43 -26.04 -0.31
C LEU A 84 18.07 -26.75 -0.37
N SER A 85 17.67 -27.25 -1.53
CA SER A 85 16.42 -27.96 -1.74
C SER A 85 16.38 -29.34 -1.07
N GLU A 86 17.53 -30.02 -1.01
CA GLU A 86 17.70 -31.33 -0.39
C GLU A 86 18.02 -31.27 1.11
N ASP A 87 18.24 -30.08 1.68
CA ASP A 87 18.53 -29.93 3.10
C ASP A 87 17.35 -30.48 3.94
N PRO A 88 17.57 -31.41 4.88
CA PRO A 88 16.50 -32.04 5.67
C PRO A 88 15.72 -31.05 6.54
N ARG A 89 16.21 -29.82 6.70
CA ARG A 89 15.55 -28.72 7.41
C ARG A 89 14.54 -27.97 6.53
N VAL A 90 14.62 -28.14 5.21
CA VAL A 90 13.77 -27.46 4.22
C VAL A 90 12.59 -28.36 3.85
N ALA A 91 11.38 -27.84 4.07
CA ALA A 91 10.14 -28.53 3.70
C ALA A 91 9.80 -28.31 2.21
N GLN A 92 10.17 -27.15 1.68
CA GLN A 92 9.92 -26.74 0.31
C GLN A 92 10.95 -25.67 -0.09
N ALA A 93 11.55 -25.83 -1.26
CA ALA A 93 12.31 -24.80 -1.95
C ALA A 93 11.71 -24.63 -3.34
N VAL A 94 11.27 -23.42 -3.67
CA VAL A 94 10.69 -23.11 -4.97
C VAL A 94 11.73 -22.33 -5.78
N PRO A 95 12.13 -22.80 -6.97
CA PRO A 95 13.08 -22.10 -7.81
C PRO A 95 12.41 -20.91 -8.47
N PHE A 96 13.16 -19.82 -8.65
CA PHE A 96 12.67 -18.61 -9.29
C PHE A 96 13.78 -17.99 -10.13
N ALA A 97 13.48 -17.70 -11.38
CA ALA A 97 14.39 -17.06 -12.30
C ALA A 97 13.68 -15.95 -13.07
N LEU A 98 14.09 -14.70 -12.86
CA LEU A 98 13.54 -13.56 -13.59
C LEU A 98 14.40 -13.25 -14.82
N GLY A 99 13.83 -13.37 -16.02
CA GLY A 99 14.58 -13.24 -17.27
C GLY A 99 13.97 -12.23 -18.24
N ASP A 100 13.60 -12.71 -19.41
CA ASP A 100 13.02 -11.95 -20.51
C ASP A 100 11.69 -11.26 -20.16
N ASN A 101 11.13 -10.56 -21.13
CA ASN A 101 9.81 -9.98 -21.01
C ASN A 101 8.97 -10.16 -22.28
N TYR A 102 7.67 -9.88 -22.18
CA TYR A 102 6.78 -9.73 -23.31
C TYR A 102 5.96 -8.46 -23.10
N LYS A 103 6.14 -7.47 -24.00
CA LYS A 103 5.48 -6.15 -23.91
C LYS A 103 5.64 -5.48 -22.52
N GLY A 104 6.80 -5.65 -21.89
CA GLY A 104 7.10 -5.11 -20.56
C GLY A 104 6.68 -6.00 -19.38
N PHE A 105 5.93 -7.09 -19.59
CA PHE A 105 5.63 -8.08 -18.56
C PHE A 105 6.75 -9.10 -18.43
N ARG A 106 7.24 -9.33 -17.21
CA ARG A 106 8.41 -10.19 -16.98
C ARG A 106 8.05 -11.67 -17.07
N ILE A 107 8.94 -12.44 -17.68
CA ILE A 107 8.89 -13.89 -17.72
C ILE A 107 9.68 -14.45 -16.55
N VAL A 108 9.03 -15.36 -15.83
CA VAL A 108 9.51 -16.00 -14.60
C VAL A 108 9.62 -17.49 -14.84
N GLY A 109 10.84 -18.01 -14.83
CA GLY A 109 11.11 -19.45 -14.76
C GLY A 109 10.87 -19.96 -13.35
N THR A 110 10.05 -21.00 -13.22
CA THR A 110 9.76 -21.66 -11.94
C THR A 110 9.25 -23.08 -12.18
N ASP A 111 8.82 -23.77 -11.12
CA ASP A 111 8.20 -25.09 -11.19
C ASP A 111 6.75 -25.07 -10.66
N PRO A 112 5.99 -26.18 -10.79
CA PRO A 112 4.60 -26.22 -10.33
C PRO A 112 4.40 -25.93 -8.83
N SER A 113 5.42 -26.10 -7.99
CA SER A 113 5.34 -25.87 -6.55
C SER A 113 5.19 -24.39 -6.19
N PHE A 114 5.54 -23.47 -7.11
CA PHE A 114 5.26 -22.03 -6.99
C PHE A 114 3.77 -21.74 -6.79
N PHE A 115 2.91 -22.46 -7.52
CA PHE A 115 1.47 -22.27 -7.43
C PHE A 115 0.87 -22.85 -6.14
N GLU A 116 1.66 -23.61 -5.37
CA GLU A 116 1.26 -24.17 -4.07
C GLU A 116 1.60 -23.26 -2.89
N LEU A 117 2.31 -22.14 -3.13
CA LEU A 117 2.67 -21.16 -2.10
C LEU A 117 1.42 -20.62 -1.38
N ARG A 118 1.57 -20.36 -0.08
CA ARG A 118 0.48 -19.96 0.83
C ARG A 118 0.96 -18.87 1.77
N GLY A 119 0.13 -17.86 2.02
CA GLY A 119 0.42 -16.84 3.04
C GLY A 119 0.50 -17.43 4.45
N ARG A 120 -0.48 -18.25 4.84
CA ARG A 120 -0.47 -18.99 6.11
C ARG A 120 -0.65 -20.49 5.88
N PRO A 121 -0.16 -21.36 6.79
CA PRO A 121 -0.26 -22.82 6.60
C PRO A 121 -1.68 -23.34 6.38
N ALA A 122 -2.68 -22.74 7.04
CA ALA A 122 -4.08 -23.12 6.92
C ALA A 122 -4.79 -22.51 5.69
N ASP A 123 -4.17 -21.52 5.02
CA ASP A 123 -4.78 -20.91 3.85
C ASP A 123 -4.70 -21.88 2.66
N PRO A 124 -5.70 -21.83 1.75
CA PRO A 124 -5.58 -22.46 0.43
C PRO A 124 -4.41 -21.86 -0.37
N PRO A 125 -3.94 -22.52 -1.44
CA PRO A 125 -2.93 -21.95 -2.34
C PRO A 125 -3.29 -20.54 -2.78
N TYR A 126 -2.28 -19.67 -2.75
CA TYR A 126 -2.40 -18.24 -3.05
C TYR A 126 -2.70 -18.03 -4.53
N PHE A 127 -1.99 -18.76 -5.39
CA PHE A 127 -2.21 -18.75 -6.83
C PHE A 127 -3.24 -19.81 -7.21
N ARG A 128 -4.25 -19.42 -7.99
CA ARG A 128 -5.25 -20.35 -8.53
C ARG A 128 -5.54 -20.03 -9.96
N LEU A 129 -5.80 -21.06 -10.76
CA LEU A 129 -6.24 -20.88 -12.13
C LEU A 129 -7.66 -20.29 -12.18
N SER A 130 -7.82 -19.27 -13.01
CA SER A 130 -9.13 -18.85 -13.51
C SER A 130 -9.55 -19.76 -14.66
N GLU A 131 -8.62 -20.06 -15.57
CA GLU A 131 -8.85 -20.87 -16.78
C GLU A 131 -7.64 -21.73 -17.10
N GLY A 132 -7.87 -22.87 -17.76
CA GLY A 132 -6.80 -23.73 -18.31
C GLY A 132 -6.13 -24.64 -17.29
N LYS A 133 -4.83 -24.86 -17.48
CA LYS A 133 -3.97 -25.74 -16.67
C LYS A 133 -2.63 -25.08 -16.35
N LEU A 134 -1.91 -25.64 -15.38
CA LEU A 134 -0.50 -25.28 -15.17
C LEU A 134 0.35 -25.82 -16.32
N PHE A 135 1.51 -25.20 -16.54
CA PHE A 135 2.50 -25.72 -17.47
C PHE A 135 3.04 -27.08 -16.99
N GLY A 136 3.25 -27.99 -17.92
CA GLY A 136 3.89 -29.29 -17.70
C GLY A 136 4.94 -29.65 -18.74
N GLN A 137 5.11 -28.81 -19.77
CA GLN A 137 6.12 -28.97 -20.82
C GLN A 137 6.87 -27.65 -21.02
N ALA A 138 8.07 -27.73 -21.59
CA ALA A 138 8.82 -26.55 -22.00
C ALA A 138 8.01 -25.71 -23.00
N PHE A 139 8.17 -24.39 -22.93
CA PHE A 139 7.47 -23.38 -23.73
C PHE A 139 5.94 -23.34 -23.56
N GLU A 140 5.39 -23.95 -22.50
CA GLU A 140 4.05 -23.63 -22.00
C GLU A 140 4.14 -22.45 -21.00
N ALA A 141 3.18 -21.52 -21.08
CA ALA A 141 3.12 -20.33 -20.23
C ALA A 141 1.78 -20.23 -19.48
N VAL A 142 1.87 -19.84 -18.21
CA VAL A 142 0.72 -19.47 -17.36
C VAL A 142 0.78 -17.96 -17.13
N LEU A 143 -0.27 -17.26 -17.52
CA LEU A 143 -0.33 -15.80 -17.43
C LEU A 143 -0.90 -15.35 -16.09
N GLY A 144 -0.32 -14.30 -15.52
CA GLY A 144 -1.00 -13.47 -14.52
C GLY A 144 -2.24 -12.79 -15.10
N ALA A 145 -3.17 -12.40 -14.23
CA ALA A 145 -4.47 -11.87 -14.64
C ALA A 145 -4.34 -10.56 -15.43
N ASP A 146 -3.44 -9.66 -15.02
CA ASP A 146 -3.24 -8.36 -15.67
C ASP A 146 -2.54 -8.54 -17.02
N VAL A 147 -1.62 -9.51 -17.13
CA VAL A 147 -0.99 -9.84 -18.42
C VAL A 147 -2.05 -10.25 -19.43
N ALA A 148 -2.94 -11.19 -19.07
CA ALA A 148 -4.01 -11.64 -19.96
C ALA A 148 -4.97 -10.50 -20.33
N GLN A 149 -5.32 -9.64 -19.36
CA GLN A 149 -6.22 -8.51 -19.58
C GLN A 149 -5.62 -7.43 -20.50
N GLU A 150 -4.37 -7.04 -20.28
CA GLU A 150 -3.72 -5.93 -21.00
C GLU A 150 -3.18 -6.35 -22.37
N THR A 151 -2.66 -7.57 -22.50
CA THR A 151 -2.14 -8.07 -23.78
C THR A 151 -3.23 -8.64 -24.69
N GLY A 152 -4.36 -9.07 -24.10
CA GLY A 152 -5.45 -9.75 -24.80
C GLY A 152 -5.18 -11.22 -25.14
N LEU A 153 -4.06 -11.79 -24.66
CA LEU A 153 -3.72 -13.19 -24.87
C LEU A 153 -4.72 -14.13 -24.19
N LYS A 154 -5.06 -15.21 -24.89
CA LYS A 154 -5.98 -16.26 -24.45
C LYS A 154 -5.28 -17.62 -24.47
N ILE A 155 -5.92 -18.61 -23.84
CA ILE A 155 -5.44 -20.01 -23.90
C ILE A 155 -5.37 -20.46 -25.37
N GLY A 156 -4.22 -21.02 -25.74
CA GLY A 156 -3.89 -21.46 -27.09
C GLY A 156 -3.12 -20.44 -27.92
N ASP A 157 -3.10 -19.17 -27.51
CA ASP A 157 -2.31 -18.14 -28.20
C ASP A 157 -0.81 -18.38 -28.02
N ARG A 158 -0.03 -17.88 -28.98
CA ARG A 158 1.43 -17.94 -28.97
C ARG A 158 2.06 -16.56 -28.94
N PHE A 159 3.18 -16.44 -28.23
CA PHE A 159 3.98 -15.22 -28.19
C PHE A 159 5.47 -15.54 -28.11
N ALA A 160 6.32 -14.65 -28.61
CA ALA A 160 7.76 -14.73 -28.46
C ALA A 160 8.21 -13.79 -27.33
N SER A 161 9.24 -14.16 -26.58
CA SER A 161 9.87 -13.27 -25.61
C SER A 161 10.71 -12.19 -26.32
N ALA A 162 10.89 -11.06 -25.65
CA ALA A 162 11.81 -10.01 -26.04
C ALA A 162 12.91 -9.90 -24.99
N HIS A 163 14.14 -9.74 -25.46
CA HIS A 163 15.33 -9.67 -24.63
C HIS A 163 15.57 -8.24 -24.14
N GLY A 164 15.93 -8.10 -22.86
CA GLY A 164 16.21 -6.80 -22.22
C GLY A 164 14.98 -5.95 -21.90
N VAL A 165 15.12 -5.00 -20.96
CA VAL A 165 14.01 -4.18 -20.42
C VAL A 165 13.53 -3.09 -21.41
N VAL A 166 14.15 -2.99 -22.59
CA VAL A 166 13.88 -1.92 -23.57
C VAL A 166 13.02 -2.45 -24.72
N ALA A 167 11.82 -1.89 -24.84
CA ALA A 167 10.79 -2.26 -25.82
C ALA A 167 11.09 -1.85 -27.29
N ALA A 168 12.35 -1.90 -27.74
CA ALA A 168 12.78 -1.22 -28.97
C ALA A 168 13.55 -2.09 -29.97
N ALA A 169 13.24 -3.38 -30.10
CA ALA A 169 13.70 -4.20 -31.22
C ALA A 169 12.51 -4.75 -32.01
N GLU A 170 12.63 -4.69 -33.35
CA GLU A 170 11.59 -5.09 -34.30
C GLU A 170 11.27 -6.60 -34.26
N PRO A 171 10.07 -7.03 -34.71
CA PRO A 171 9.49 -8.35 -34.42
C PRO A 171 10.08 -9.54 -35.19
N GLU A 172 11.25 -9.42 -35.83
CA GLU A 172 11.66 -10.38 -36.86
C GLU A 172 12.64 -11.48 -36.43
N GLU A 173 13.18 -11.48 -35.21
CA GLU A 173 14.15 -12.50 -34.82
C GLU A 173 13.67 -13.30 -33.58
N HIS A 174 13.68 -14.63 -33.70
CA HIS A 174 13.36 -15.66 -32.69
C HIS A 174 11.90 -16.20 -32.60
N LEU A 175 11.34 -16.68 -33.71
CA LEU A 175 10.12 -17.53 -33.70
C LEU A 175 10.36 -18.97 -33.18
N ASP A 176 11.61 -19.43 -33.09
CA ASP A 176 11.93 -20.83 -32.73
C ASP A 176 11.61 -21.19 -31.27
N HIS A 177 11.36 -20.19 -30.40
CA HIS A 177 11.05 -20.38 -28.98
C HIS A 177 9.76 -19.68 -28.55
N SER A 178 8.71 -19.78 -29.38
CA SER A 178 7.39 -19.24 -29.02
C SER A 178 6.75 -19.99 -27.84
N TYR A 179 6.29 -19.24 -26.84
CA TYR A 179 5.51 -19.76 -25.72
C TYR A 179 4.05 -19.95 -26.13
N THR A 180 3.42 -21.03 -25.67
CA THR A 180 1.97 -21.28 -25.82
C THR A 180 1.27 -21.05 -24.48
N VAL A 181 0.23 -20.22 -24.47
CA VAL A 181 -0.56 -19.95 -23.27
C VAL A 181 -1.43 -21.16 -22.93
N VAL A 182 -1.26 -21.73 -21.75
CA VAL A 182 -2.02 -22.91 -21.30
C VAL A 182 -2.89 -22.67 -20.07
N GLY A 183 -2.65 -21.57 -19.36
CA GLY A 183 -3.42 -21.21 -18.18
C GLY A 183 -3.41 -19.71 -17.91
N ILE A 184 -4.45 -19.25 -17.23
CA ILE A 184 -4.58 -17.86 -16.76
C ILE A 184 -4.91 -17.92 -15.27
N LEU A 185 -4.12 -17.22 -14.46
CA LEU A 185 -4.35 -17.10 -13.02
C LEU A 185 -5.53 -16.18 -12.73
N ARG A 186 -6.24 -16.50 -11.65
CA ARG A 186 -7.20 -15.59 -11.03
C ARG A 186 -6.43 -14.45 -10.37
N SER A 187 -6.87 -13.21 -10.60
CA SER A 187 -6.26 -12.03 -9.98
C SER A 187 -6.21 -12.16 -8.46
N VAL A 188 -5.03 -11.89 -7.92
CA VAL A 188 -4.78 -11.74 -6.48
C VAL A 188 -4.58 -10.28 -6.08
N SER A 189 -4.68 -9.35 -7.04
CA SER A 189 -4.44 -7.91 -6.85
C SER A 189 -3.08 -7.66 -6.20
N ALA A 190 -2.07 -8.32 -6.74
CA ALA A 190 -0.68 -8.27 -6.31
C ALA A 190 0.24 -8.18 -7.55
N PRO A 191 1.50 -7.75 -7.39
CA PRO A 191 2.41 -7.59 -8.54
C PRO A 191 2.61 -8.88 -9.36
N SER A 192 2.40 -10.05 -8.76
CA SER A 192 2.40 -11.34 -9.47
C SER A 192 1.35 -11.46 -10.58
N ASP A 193 0.29 -10.63 -10.57
CA ASP A 193 -0.68 -10.57 -11.67
C ASP A 193 -0.06 -10.04 -12.98
N LYS A 194 1.12 -9.39 -12.90
CA LYS A 194 1.93 -8.92 -14.04
C LYS A 194 3.02 -9.91 -14.47
N GLY A 195 3.04 -11.12 -13.90
CA GLY A 195 4.02 -12.15 -14.24
C GLY A 195 3.56 -13.09 -15.35
N ILE A 196 4.51 -13.55 -16.15
CA ILE A 196 4.34 -14.67 -17.08
C ILE A 196 5.17 -15.83 -16.53
N PHE A 197 4.51 -16.92 -16.13
CA PHE A 197 5.18 -18.04 -15.46
C PHE A 197 5.41 -19.19 -16.44
N VAL A 198 6.64 -19.67 -16.52
CA VAL A 198 7.09 -20.74 -17.43
C VAL A 198 7.91 -21.76 -16.66
N SER A 199 8.10 -22.95 -17.24
CA SER A 199 8.97 -23.96 -16.64
C SER A 199 10.43 -23.50 -16.59
N MET A 200 11.17 -23.96 -15.58
CA MET A 200 12.61 -23.70 -15.46
C MET A 200 13.40 -24.14 -16.70
N ASP A 201 13.02 -25.27 -17.31
CA ASP A 201 13.63 -25.75 -18.56
C ASP A 201 13.48 -24.73 -19.70
N SER A 202 12.33 -24.05 -19.79
CA SER A 202 12.13 -23.02 -20.83
C SER A 202 13.03 -21.82 -20.60
N TYR A 203 13.21 -21.44 -19.33
CA TYR A 203 14.09 -20.36 -18.95
C TYR A 203 15.55 -20.67 -19.29
N TRP A 204 16.05 -21.86 -18.95
CA TRP A 204 17.43 -22.23 -19.27
C TRP A 204 17.66 -22.33 -20.77
N VAL A 205 16.76 -22.97 -21.54
CA VAL A 205 16.92 -23.04 -23.01
C VAL A 205 16.92 -21.65 -23.64
N SER A 206 16.14 -20.71 -23.11
CA SER A 206 16.13 -19.33 -23.63
C SER A 206 17.37 -18.51 -23.23
N HIS A 207 18.13 -18.93 -22.21
CA HIS A 207 19.33 -18.22 -21.72
C HIS A 207 20.66 -18.94 -22.04
N GLU A 208 20.67 -20.24 -22.35
CA GLU A 208 21.85 -21.02 -22.76
C GLU A 208 22.46 -20.51 -24.09
N HIS A 209 21.71 -19.78 -24.91
CA HIS A 209 22.16 -19.26 -26.21
C HIS A 209 22.87 -17.90 -26.18
N HIS A 210 23.04 -17.27 -25.00
CA HIS A 210 23.65 -15.93 -24.90
C HIS A 210 25.09 -15.90 -24.39
N ASP A 211 25.58 -16.93 -23.70
CA ASP A 211 26.99 -16.98 -23.25
C ASP A 211 27.97 -17.12 -24.43
N GLU A 212 27.51 -17.59 -25.60
CA GLU A 212 28.33 -17.66 -26.81
C GLU A 212 28.45 -16.32 -27.59
N ALA A 213 27.52 -15.37 -27.38
CA ALA A 213 27.41 -14.18 -28.25
C ALA A 213 28.06 -12.90 -27.67
N GLU A 214 28.30 -12.81 -26.36
CA GLU A 214 28.94 -11.65 -25.71
C GLU A 214 30.45 -11.81 -25.45
N ALA A 215 31.13 -12.80 -26.05
CA ALA A 215 32.58 -12.97 -25.98
C ALA A 215 33.38 -11.94 -26.84
N GLY A 216 32.97 -10.66 -26.82
CA GLY A 216 33.55 -9.55 -27.59
C GLY A 216 34.01 -8.34 -26.76
N GLY A 217 33.94 -8.39 -25.43
CA GLY A 217 34.32 -7.30 -24.52
C GLY A 217 35.54 -7.63 -23.66
N ILE A 218 36.59 -6.82 -23.72
CA ILE A 218 37.81 -6.98 -22.92
C ILE A 218 37.49 -6.69 -21.44
N GLY A 219 37.39 -7.73 -20.60
CA GLY A 219 37.35 -7.59 -19.14
C GLY A 219 36.90 -8.84 -18.39
N HIS A 220 37.87 -9.61 -17.89
CA HIS A 220 37.76 -10.77 -17.00
C HIS A 220 37.04 -12.01 -17.54
N GLU A 221 37.86 -12.92 -18.06
CA GLU A 221 37.58 -14.32 -18.36
C GLU A 221 37.27 -15.09 -17.05
N GLU A 222 36.00 -15.35 -16.78
CA GLU A 222 35.58 -16.64 -16.23
C GLU A 222 34.71 -17.29 -17.32
N GLU A 223 35.14 -18.46 -17.78
CA GLU A 223 34.41 -19.31 -18.71
C GLU A 223 33.10 -19.77 -18.04
N ASP A 224 32.01 -19.06 -18.29
CA ASP A 224 30.67 -19.47 -17.84
C ASP A 224 30.16 -20.57 -18.78
N GLU A 225 30.50 -21.83 -18.47
CA GLU A 225 29.88 -23.01 -19.08
C GLU A 225 28.38 -23.01 -18.73
N GLY A 226 27.55 -22.26 -19.48
CA GLY A 226 26.09 -22.30 -19.44
C GLY A 226 25.51 -22.57 -18.04
N ILE A 227 25.85 -21.74 -17.04
CA ILE A 227 25.50 -22.03 -15.65
C ILE A 227 23.98 -22.00 -15.49
N ARG A 228 23.40 -23.20 -15.50
CA ARG A 228 22.08 -23.44 -14.95
C ARG A 228 22.09 -22.92 -13.51
N GLY A 229 21.12 -22.07 -13.21
CA GLY A 229 20.97 -21.44 -11.90
C GLY A 229 19.63 -20.77 -11.75
N VAL A 230 19.36 -20.26 -10.55
CA VAL A 230 18.13 -19.54 -10.19
C VAL A 230 18.48 -18.13 -9.72
N THR A 231 17.67 -17.12 -10.03
CA THR A 231 17.90 -15.77 -9.49
C THR A 231 17.49 -15.68 -8.02
N ALA A 232 16.55 -16.51 -7.58
CA ALA A 232 16.12 -16.65 -6.20
C ALA A 232 15.51 -18.03 -5.91
N ALA A 233 15.39 -18.36 -4.63
CA ALA A 233 14.67 -19.52 -4.14
C ALA A 233 13.77 -19.13 -2.95
N MET A 234 12.49 -19.52 -2.99
CA MET A 234 11.57 -19.30 -1.87
C MET A 234 11.63 -20.54 -0.98
N VAL A 235 12.16 -20.37 0.22
CA VAL A 235 12.47 -21.45 1.15
C VAL A 235 11.49 -21.45 2.30
N LYS A 236 10.86 -22.61 2.52
CA LYS A 236 10.02 -22.89 3.67
C LYS A 236 10.65 -23.98 4.54
N PRO A 237 11.18 -23.63 5.71
CA PRO A 237 11.75 -24.60 6.64
C PRO A 237 10.67 -25.43 7.38
N ASN A 238 11.08 -26.58 7.92
CA ASN A 238 10.24 -27.48 8.70
C ASN A 238 9.79 -26.89 10.04
N SER A 239 10.63 -26.03 10.65
CA SER A 239 10.33 -25.41 11.94
C SER A 239 10.89 -23.99 12.04
N TYR A 240 10.42 -23.24 13.04
CA TYR A 240 10.97 -21.91 13.33
C TYR A 240 12.45 -21.95 13.75
N ILE A 241 12.89 -23.02 14.42
CA ILE A 241 14.29 -23.19 14.81
C ILE A 241 15.15 -23.39 13.56
N ASP A 242 14.69 -24.23 12.63
CA ASP A 242 15.37 -24.48 11.37
C ASP A 242 15.46 -23.21 10.51
N LEU A 243 14.38 -22.42 10.48
CA LEU A 243 14.37 -21.11 9.83
C LEU A 243 15.46 -20.19 10.37
N MET A 244 15.60 -20.06 11.69
CA MET A 244 16.62 -19.19 12.28
C MET A 244 18.05 -19.70 12.02
N LYS A 245 18.26 -21.03 12.05
CA LYS A 245 19.57 -21.63 11.73
C LYS A 245 19.94 -21.41 10.27
N LEU A 246 19.05 -21.76 9.34
CA LEU A 246 19.26 -21.55 7.90
C LEU A 246 19.51 -20.08 7.59
N TYR A 247 18.70 -19.17 8.13
CA TYR A 247 18.88 -17.73 7.94
C TYR A 247 20.27 -17.25 8.39
N GLN A 248 20.75 -17.72 9.55
CA GLN A 248 22.07 -17.35 10.06
C GLN A 248 23.21 -17.96 9.23
N GLU A 249 23.12 -19.25 8.88
CA GLU A 249 24.13 -19.97 8.09
C GLU A 249 24.28 -19.37 6.69
N ILE A 250 23.17 -19.17 5.98
CA ILE A 250 23.17 -18.58 4.63
C ILE A 250 23.79 -17.18 4.67
N ASN A 251 23.36 -16.33 5.61
CA ASN A 251 23.86 -14.97 5.68
C ASN A 251 25.32 -14.84 6.14
N GLN A 252 25.85 -15.82 6.90
CA GLN A 252 27.28 -15.91 7.25
C GLN A 252 28.13 -16.48 6.10
N GLY A 253 27.54 -17.28 5.22
CA GLY A 253 28.19 -17.77 4.00
C GLY A 253 28.54 -16.66 3.02
N LYS A 254 29.35 -17.00 2.01
CA LYS A 254 29.78 -16.06 0.95
C LYS A 254 28.87 -16.09 -0.28
N ASP A 255 28.19 -17.20 -0.51
CA ASP A 255 27.58 -17.49 -1.82
C ASP A 255 26.18 -16.85 -1.96
N ALA A 256 25.40 -16.83 -0.88
CA ALA A 256 24.00 -16.38 -0.91
C ALA A 256 23.63 -15.52 0.30
N GLN A 257 22.49 -14.84 0.20
CA GLN A 257 21.83 -14.15 1.31
C GLN A 257 20.40 -14.65 1.46
N ALA A 258 19.88 -14.63 2.68
CA ALA A 258 18.50 -14.91 3.00
C ALA A 258 17.83 -13.65 3.52
N VAL A 259 16.65 -13.33 3.00
CA VAL A 259 15.88 -12.13 3.35
C VAL A 259 14.43 -12.47 3.65
N PHE A 260 13.83 -11.71 4.56
CA PHE A 260 12.40 -11.79 4.86
C PHE A 260 11.70 -10.61 4.19
N PRO A 261 10.89 -10.83 3.14
CA PRO A 261 10.36 -9.74 2.34
C PRO A 261 9.50 -8.76 3.14
N GLY A 262 8.63 -9.27 4.02
CA GLY A 262 7.80 -8.43 4.88
C GLY A 262 8.62 -7.49 5.77
N GLN A 263 9.80 -7.93 6.25
CA GLN A 263 10.69 -7.08 7.05
C GLN A 263 11.43 -6.05 6.18
N THR A 264 11.91 -6.47 5.00
CA THR A 264 12.57 -5.57 4.04
C THR A 264 11.63 -4.45 3.60
N ILE A 265 10.39 -4.80 3.25
CA ILE A 265 9.32 -3.87 2.90
C ILE A 265 9.00 -2.96 4.07
N ALA A 266 8.79 -3.51 5.28
CA ALA A 266 8.50 -2.70 6.45
C ALA A 266 9.61 -1.68 6.73
N LYS A 267 10.87 -2.08 6.62
CA LYS A 267 12.04 -1.20 6.81
C LYS A 267 12.06 -0.04 5.81
N ILE A 268 11.72 -0.30 4.54
CA ILE A 268 11.60 0.76 3.52
C ILE A 268 10.50 1.76 3.93
N PHE A 269 9.34 1.25 4.33
CA PHE A 269 8.24 2.10 4.79
C PHE A 269 8.56 2.87 6.06
N ASP A 270 9.32 2.29 6.98
CA ASP A 270 9.73 2.97 8.21
C ASP A 270 10.72 4.11 7.91
N MET A 271 11.59 3.96 6.90
CA MET A 271 12.43 5.05 6.38
C MET A 271 11.57 6.14 5.70
N MET A 272 10.53 5.74 4.96
CA MET A 272 9.53 6.65 4.39
C MET A 272 8.56 7.23 5.41
N GLY A 273 8.55 6.75 6.66
CA GLY A 273 7.65 7.20 7.73
C GLY A 273 7.78 8.70 8.03
N SER A 274 8.87 9.33 7.57
CA SER A 274 8.98 10.79 7.50
C SER A 274 7.83 11.43 6.70
N GLY A 275 7.41 10.85 5.58
CA GLY A 275 6.29 11.33 4.78
C GLY A 275 4.95 11.22 5.51
N GLU A 276 4.68 10.10 6.17
CA GLU A 276 3.47 9.93 6.99
C GLU A 276 3.46 10.93 8.17
N ALA A 277 4.59 11.12 8.84
CA ALA A 277 4.73 12.11 9.90
C ALA A 277 4.43 13.54 9.42
N VAL A 278 4.98 13.93 8.26
CA VAL A 278 4.70 15.25 7.66
C VAL A 278 3.22 15.42 7.32
N LEU A 279 2.58 14.40 6.72
CA LEU A 279 1.16 14.44 6.38
C LEU A 279 0.27 14.51 7.62
N ARG A 280 0.64 13.79 8.68
CA ARG A 280 -0.02 13.86 9.99
C ARG A 280 0.14 15.25 10.62
N ASP A 281 1.32 15.84 10.53
CA ASP A 281 1.59 17.18 11.07
C ASP A 281 0.83 18.26 10.31
N ILE A 282 0.73 18.15 8.98
CA ILE A 282 -0.18 18.98 8.17
C ILE A 282 -1.63 18.79 8.65
N GLY A 283 -2.04 17.56 8.95
CA GLY A 283 -3.32 17.26 9.57
C GLY A 283 -3.55 18.01 10.89
N TYR A 284 -2.54 18.07 11.76
CA TYR A 284 -2.61 18.86 12.99
C TYR A 284 -2.67 20.37 12.73
N VAL A 285 -1.97 20.88 11.73
CA VAL A 285 -2.06 22.29 11.33
C VAL A 285 -3.45 22.63 10.80
N VAL A 286 -4.00 21.81 9.91
CA VAL A 286 -5.36 21.96 9.37
C VAL A 286 -6.40 21.90 10.49
N LEU A 287 -6.20 21.01 11.47
CA LEU A 287 -7.03 20.95 12.67
C LEU A 287 -6.95 22.25 13.48
N GLY A 288 -5.74 22.78 13.70
CA GLY A 288 -5.54 24.06 14.37
C GLY A 288 -6.26 25.21 13.65
N MET A 289 -6.18 25.25 12.32
CA MET A 289 -6.89 26.23 11.49
C MET A 289 -8.41 26.09 11.59
N ALA A 290 -8.93 24.87 11.64
CA ALA A 290 -10.35 24.61 11.84
C ALA A 290 -10.81 25.09 13.22
N GLY A 291 -10.04 24.79 14.28
CA GLY A 291 -10.28 25.29 15.63
C GLY A 291 -10.29 26.82 15.71
N PHE A 292 -9.33 27.47 15.03
CA PHE A 292 -9.28 28.94 14.95
C PHE A 292 -10.49 29.52 14.21
N THR A 293 -10.91 28.87 13.12
CA THR A 293 -12.11 29.23 12.34
C THR A 293 -13.38 29.13 13.19
N VAL A 294 -13.52 28.04 13.97
CA VAL A 294 -14.61 27.85 14.93
C VAL A 294 -14.61 28.98 15.98
N ALA A 295 -13.45 29.28 16.57
CA ALA A 295 -13.31 30.34 17.56
C ALA A 295 -13.71 31.71 17.00
N LEU A 296 -13.23 32.06 15.80
CA LEU A 296 -13.56 33.32 15.11
C LEU A 296 -15.05 33.41 14.77
N SER A 297 -15.62 32.30 14.28
CA SER A 297 -17.04 32.20 13.94
C SER A 297 -17.94 32.43 15.18
N LEU A 298 -17.60 31.77 16.29
CA LEU A 298 -18.31 31.91 17.56
C LEU A 298 -18.09 33.28 18.22
N TYR A 299 -16.92 33.89 18.05
CA TYR A 299 -16.65 35.26 18.49
C TYR A 299 -17.55 36.26 17.76
N GLY A 300 -17.64 36.17 16.42
CA GLY A 300 -18.57 36.98 15.62
C GLY A 300 -20.02 36.78 16.05
N SER A 301 -20.45 35.52 16.21
CA SER A 301 -21.78 35.17 16.73
C SER A 301 -22.04 35.78 18.11
N SER A 302 -21.04 35.80 18.99
CA SER A 302 -21.17 36.36 20.34
C SER A 302 -21.33 37.89 20.33
N ILE A 303 -20.66 38.60 19.41
CA ILE A 303 -20.82 40.05 19.23
C ILE A 303 -22.23 40.37 18.74
N GLU A 304 -22.67 39.70 17.69
CA GLU A 304 -23.98 39.96 17.09
C GLU A 304 -25.14 39.60 18.04
N ARG A 305 -24.94 38.66 18.97
CA ARG A 305 -25.94 38.25 19.96
C ARG A 305 -25.95 39.08 21.25
N ARG A 306 -25.07 40.08 21.41
CA ARG A 306 -25.00 40.88 22.66
C ARG A 306 -26.35 41.48 23.05
N ARG A 307 -27.12 41.98 22.07
CA ARG A 307 -28.47 42.55 22.29
C ARG A 307 -29.47 41.50 22.77
N THR A 308 -29.55 40.35 22.10
CA THR A 308 -30.47 39.25 22.46
C THR A 308 -30.12 38.63 23.82
N VAL A 309 -28.83 38.49 24.11
CA VAL A 309 -28.33 38.00 25.40
C VAL A 309 -28.64 39.01 26.52
N ALA A 310 -28.49 40.31 26.25
CA ALA A 310 -28.87 41.35 27.21
C ALA A 310 -30.38 41.32 27.52
N ILE A 311 -31.23 41.13 26.51
CA ILE A 311 -32.68 40.96 26.68
C ILE A 311 -33.00 39.70 27.50
N LEU A 312 -32.44 38.55 27.14
CA LEU A 312 -32.62 37.30 27.90
C LEU A 312 -32.20 37.45 29.37
N ARG A 313 -31.09 38.15 29.63
CA ARG A 313 -30.62 38.43 30.99
C ARG A 313 -31.51 39.43 31.74
N ALA A 314 -32.13 40.38 31.06
CA ALA A 314 -33.10 41.31 31.65
C ALA A 314 -34.39 40.59 32.11
N ILE A 315 -34.75 39.49 31.47
CA ILE A 315 -35.92 38.65 31.82
C ILE A 315 -35.53 37.51 32.80
N GLY A 316 -34.29 37.49 33.31
CA GLY A 316 -33.86 36.58 34.37
C GLY A 316 -32.96 35.40 33.96
N ALA A 317 -32.52 35.32 32.70
CA ALA A 317 -31.61 34.24 32.28
C ALA A 317 -30.22 34.36 32.96
N GLY A 318 -29.76 33.30 33.62
CA GLY A 318 -28.46 33.26 34.29
C GLY A 318 -27.26 33.20 33.34
N ARG A 319 -26.09 33.70 33.78
CA ARG A 319 -24.83 33.72 33.00
C ARG A 319 -24.41 32.33 32.50
N ARG A 320 -24.71 31.29 33.29
CA ARG A 320 -24.43 29.88 32.96
C ARG A 320 -25.28 29.35 31.81
N ALA A 321 -26.53 29.82 31.67
CA ALA A 321 -27.42 29.38 30.60
C ALA A 321 -26.93 29.87 29.23
N VAL A 322 -26.43 31.10 29.15
CA VAL A 322 -25.86 31.68 27.92
C VAL A 322 -24.58 30.94 27.52
N MET A 323 -23.69 30.68 28.48
CA MET A 323 -22.47 29.90 28.26
C MET A 323 -22.79 28.48 27.78
N ALA A 324 -23.76 27.80 28.41
CA ALA A 324 -24.17 26.45 28.02
C ALA A 324 -24.72 26.40 26.58
N ILE A 325 -25.47 27.41 26.15
CA ILE A 325 -25.98 27.49 24.77
C ILE A 325 -24.83 27.59 23.75
N VAL A 326 -23.83 28.46 24.01
CA VAL A 326 -22.67 28.64 23.11
C VAL A 326 -21.80 27.38 23.05
N LEU A 327 -21.57 26.74 24.19
CA LEU A 327 -20.84 25.47 24.24
C LEU A 327 -21.58 24.37 23.48
N LEU A 328 -22.89 24.24 23.68
CA LEU A 328 -23.68 23.23 22.98
C LEU A 328 -23.73 23.48 21.47
N GLU A 329 -23.74 24.74 21.03
CA GLU A 329 -23.62 25.11 19.61
C GLU A 329 -22.27 24.68 19.03
N SER A 330 -21.17 24.92 19.78
CA SER A 330 -19.82 24.51 19.39
C SER A 330 -19.69 22.99 19.28
N VAL A 331 -20.23 22.25 20.28
CA VAL A 331 -20.25 20.79 20.30
C VAL A 331 -21.04 20.23 19.11
N LEU A 332 -22.22 20.79 18.81
CA LEU A 332 -23.03 20.35 17.66
C LEU A 332 -22.31 20.57 16.33
N ILE A 333 -21.66 21.73 16.15
CA ILE A 333 -20.87 22.02 14.94
C ILE A 333 -19.73 21.02 14.81
N MET A 334 -19.00 20.73 15.90
CA MET A 334 -17.91 19.76 15.89
C MET A 334 -18.39 18.35 15.60
N ILE A 335 -19.48 17.89 16.23
CA ILE A 335 -20.03 16.56 15.97
C ILE A 335 -20.44 16.41 14.49
N LEU A 336 -21.14 17.39 13.94
CA LEU A 336 -21.57 17.37 12.53
C LEU A 336 -20.37 17.44 11.58
N GLY A 337 -19.43 18.35 11.83
CA GLY A 337 -18.21 18.49 11.03
C GLY A 337 -17.36 17.22 11.06
N CYS A 338 -17.16 16.63 12.23
CA CYS A 338 -16.45 15.36 12.38
C CYS A 338 -17.19 14.22 11.69
N ALA A 339 -18.51 14.09 11.87
CA ALA A 339 -19.28 13.03 11.24
C ALA A 339 -19.20 13.09 9.71
N ILE A 340 -19.38 14.28 9.12
CA ILE A 340 -19.27 14.50 7.68
C ILE A 340 -17.82 14.29 7.22
N GLY A 341 -16.84 14.77 7.99
CA GLY A 341 -15.42 14.61 7.67
C GLY A 341 -14.97 13.16 7.67
N VAL A 342 -15.40 12.35 8.65
CA VAL A 342 -15.12 10.92 8.69
C VAL A 342 -15.77 10.22 7.49
N ALA A 343 -17.06 10.45 7.26
CA ALA A 343 -17.76 9.85 6.12
C ALA A 343 -17.11 10.24 4.78
N GLY A 344 -16.77 11.53 4.62
CA GLY A 344 -16.07 12.04 3.45
C GLY A 344 -14.65 11.49 3.29
N GLY A 345 -13.93 11.29 4.39
CA GLY A 345 -12.59 10.71 4.39
C GLY A 345 -12.58 9.25 3.95
N TYR A 346 -13.50 8.43 4.46
CA TYR A 346 -13.66 7.04 4.00
C TYR A 346 -14.16 6.96 2.56
N ALA A 347 -15.09 7.83 2.16
CA ALA A 347 -15.55 7.89 0.77
C ALA A 347 -14.41 8.28 -0.18
N LEU A 348 -13.63 9.30 0.16
CA LEU A 348 -12.48 9.74 -0.63
C LEU A 348 -11.39 8.67 -0.67
N ALA A 349 -11.06 8.05 0.47
CA ALA A 349 -10.12 6.94 0.53
C ALA A 349 -10.56 5.77 -0.35
N GLY A 350 -11.84 5.40 -0.31
CA GLY A 350 -12.39 4.32 -1.13
C GLY A 350 -12.30 4.61 -2.63
N VAL A 351 -12.63 5.84 -3.05
CA VAL A 351 -12.51 6.26 -4.45
C VAL A 351 -11.05 6.24 -4.90
N LEU A 352 -10.14 6.82 -4.11
CA LEU A 352 -8.71 6.85 -4.43
C LEU A 352 -8.09 5.44 -4.42
N ALA A 353 -8.43 4.60 -3.45
CA ALA A 353 -7.96 3.21 -3.37
C ALA A 353 -8.44 2.40 -4.59
N GLY A 354 -9.70 2.57 -5.01
CA GLY A 354 -10.23 1.93 -6.22
C GLY A 354 -9.51 2.37 -7.49
N TYR A 355 -9.22 3.68 -7.62
CA TYR A 355 -8.44 4.21 -8.73
C TYR A 355 -6.99 3.69 -8.74
N MET A 356 -6.34 3.65 -7.56
CA MET A 356 -4.97 3.14 -7.43
C MET A 356 -4.88 1.65 -7.73
N SER A 357 -5.84 0.85 -7.25
CA SER A 357 -5.90 -0.60 -7.50
C SER A 357 -5.99 -0.97 -8.99
N GLN A 358 -6.46 -0.05 -9.85
CA GLN A 358 -6.51 -0.26 -11.31
C GLN A 358 -5.19 0.06 -12.01
N GLN A 359 -4.32 0.89 -11.42
CA GLN A 359 -3.03 1.26 -12.03
C GLN A 359 -1.86 0.50 -11.42
N VAL A 360 -1.94 0.28 -10.11
CA VAL A 360 -0.95 -0.38 -9.29
C VAL A 360 -1.63 -1.66 -8.81
N SER A 361 -1.18 -2.82 -9.30
CA SER A 361 -1.73 -4.14 -8.99
C SER A 361 -1.45 -4.55 -7.55
N ILE A 362 -1.96 -3.76 -6.61
CA ILE A 362 -1.76 -3.89 -5.17
C ILE A 362 -3.11 -3.55 -4.53
N ALA A 363 -3.71 -4.52 -3.85
CA ALA A 363 -4.91 -4.29 -3.08
C ALA A 363 -4.63 -3.27 -1.96
N VAL A 364 -5.36 -2.15 -1.97
CA VAL A 364 -5.29 -1.13 -0.92
C VAL A 364 -6.49 -1.30 0.03
N PRO A 365 -6.37 -2.09 1.11
CA PRO A 365 -7.45 -2.26 2.06
C PRO A 365 -7.80 -0.93 2.75
N VAL A 366 -9.08 -0.56 2.72
CA VAL A 366 -9.63 0.55 3.49
C VAL A 366 -10.05 0.00 4.86
N GLY A 367 -9.14 0.07 5.82
CA GLY A 367 -9.32 -0.44 7.18
C GLY A 367 -9.73 0.62 8.19
N PHE A 368 -10.20 0.16 9.34
CA PHE A 368 -10.37 0.97 10.55
C PHE A 368 -9.27 0.62 11.56
N ASP A 369 -8.29 1.51 11.74
CA ASP A 369 -7.33 1.45 12.84
C ASP A 369 -7.77 2.26 14.07
N ARG A 370 -7.29 1.81 15.23
CA ARG A 370 -7.53 2.48 16.53
C ARG A 370 -6.95 3.90 16.56
N GLU A 371 -5.85 4.13 15.85
CA GLU A 371 -5.19 5.44 15.81
C GLU A 371 -6.09 6.51 15.18
N TRP A 372 -6.89 6.16 14.17
CA TRP A 372 -7.87 7.08 13.58
C TRP A 372 -8.92 7.53 14.60
N LEU A 373 -9.38 6.62 15.47
CA LEU A 373 -10.37 6.95 16.50
C LEU A 373 -9.81 7.95 17.52
N ILE A 374 -8.54 7.76 17.92
CA ILE A 374 -7.85 8.69 18.82
C ILE A 374 -7.71 10.05 18.13
N PHE A 375 -7.32 10.08 16.86
CA PHE A 375 -7.20 11.30 16.09
C PHE A 375 -8.53 12.06 15.97
N ILE A 376 -9.62 11.36 15.58
CA ILE A 376 -10.98 11.95 15.51
C ILE A 376 -11.43 12.46 16.88
N GLY A 377 -11.12 11.73 17.96
CA GLY A 377 -11.39 12.14 19.34
C GLY A 377 -10.66 13.43 19.73
N MET A 378 -9.37 13.53 19.39
CA MET A 378 -8.58 14.75 19.61
C MET A 378 -9.13 15.93 18.81
N VAL A 379 -9.55 15.71 17.55
CA VAL A 379 -10.16 16.74 16.71
C VAL A 379 -11.43 17.30 17.37
N GLY A 380 -12.31 16.42 17.85
CA GLY A 380 -13.51 16.82 18.58
C GLY A 380 -13.19 17.58 19.87
N LEU A 381 -12.19 17.13 20.62
CA LEU A 381 -11.78 17.75 21.89
C LEU A 381 -11.17 19.14 21.69
N VAL A 382 -10.26 19.31 20.73
CA VAL A 382 -9.62 20.60 20.43
C VAL A 382 -10.65 21.59 19.90
N GLY A 383 -11.52 21.16 18.98
CA GLY A 383 -12.56 22.04 18.44
C GLY A 383 -13.59 22.49 19.48
N THR A 384 -13.97 21.60 20.42
CA THR A 384 -14.83 21.98 21.55
C THR A 384 -14.12 22.89 22.55
N ALA A 385 -12.83 22.64 22.81
CA ALA A 385 -12.01 23.50 23.67
C ALA A 385 -11.84 24.91 23.08
N ALA A 386 -11.68 25.05 21.76
CA ALA A 386 -11.65 26.35 21.08
C ALA A 386 -12.94 27.16 21.30
N GLY A 387 -14.09 26.47 21.43
CA GLY A 387 -15.38 27.07 21.77
C GLY A 387 -15.49 27.63 23.20
N LEU A 388 -14.58 27.25 24.13
CA LEU A 388 -14.57 27.80 25.49
C LEU A 388 -14.19 29.27 25.52
N PHE A 389 -13.28 29.71 24.65
CA PHE A 389 -12.81 31.09 24.59
C PHE A 389 -13.95 32.11 24.36
N PRO A 390 -14.78 31.98 23.30
CA PRO A 390 -15.93 32.85 23.09
C PRO A 390 -17.02 32.64 24.16
N ALA A 391 -17.21 31.43 24.68
CA ALA A 391 -18.18 31.14 25.74
C ALA A 391 -17.85 31.89 27.05
N LEU A 392 -16.56 31.97 27.42
CA LEU A 392 -16.07 32.75 28.55
C LEU A 392 -16.21 34.27 28.30
N GLY A 393 -15.97 34.72 27.06
CA GLY A 393 -16.25 36.10 26.65
C GLY A 393 -17.73 36.48 26.79
N ALA A 394 -18.65 35.58 26.44
CA ALA A 394 -20.08 35.76 26.62
C ALA A 394 -20.51 35.76 28.10
N TYR A 395 -19.80 35.03 28.96
CA TYR A 395 -20.04 35.03 30.42
C TYR A 395 -19.69 36.38 31.07
N ARG A 396 -18.65 37.06 30.57
CA ARG A 396 -18.09 38.30 31.14
C ARG A 396 -18.74 39.60 30.62
N THR A 397 -19.63 39.55 29.64
CA THR A 397 -20.31 40.79 29.18
C THR A 397 -21.25 41.34 30.25
N GLU A 398 -21.04 42.60 30.64
CA GLU A 398 -21.89 43.34 31.56
C GLU A 398 -23.12 43.91 30.84
N SER A 399 -24.30 43.53 31.33
CA SER A 399 -25.60 43.93 30.77
C SER A 399 -25.85 45.45 30.87
N ALA A 400 -25.28 46.12 31.87
CA ALA A 400 -25.54 47.53 32.17
C ALA A 400 -24.97 48.49 31.11
N ARG A 401 -23.92 48.10 30.37
CA ARG A 401 -23.24 48.99 29.41
C ARG A 401 -23.90 49.09 28.04
N TYR A 402 -24.75 48.12 27.68
CA TYR A 402 -25.33 48.00 26.33
C TYR A 402 -26.81 48.38 26.23
N LEU A 403 -27.47 48.66 27.36
CA LEU A 403 -28.84 49.20 27.39
C LEU A 403 -28.86 50.73 27.19
N ASN A 404 -27.74 51.41 27.43
CA ASN A 404 -27.62 52.89 27.34
C ASN A 404 -26.98 53.39 26.04
N ALA A 405 -26.68 52.51 25.08
CA ALA A 405 -26.21 52.92 23.76
C ALA A 405 -27.43 53.06 22.83
N SER A 406 -28.13 54.18 22.97
CA SER A 406 -29.13 54.69 22.03
C SER A 406 -28.47 55.49 20.92
#